data_AF-A0A7C7ING4-F1
#
_entry.id   AF-A0A7C7ING4-F1
#
_cell.length_a   1.000
_cell.length_b   1.000
_cell.length_c   1.000
_cell.angle_alpha   90.00
_cell.angle_beta   90.00
_cell.angle_gamma   90.00
#
_symmetry.space_group_name_H-M   'P 1'
#
loop_
_entity.id
_entity.type
_entity.pdbx_description
1 polymer ?
#
loop_
_entity_poly.entity_id
_entity_poly.type
_entity_poly.pdbx_seq_one_letter_code
_entity_poly.pdbx_strand_id
1 'polypeptide(L)'
;MKNLVYICIAIFMFSCNSAKNTQLMVPKVISEGDLYGSGSEVLMSQNTVIATKTEWKELVAKINATNQTLTKDQIDAIDFDEESVIVLIDQQRNTGGHKIEIGETYSQNGIVYFTIKKTHPEGMATSVMTQPYYLATIPKTKQEIEFKEAE
;
A
#
# COMPACT_ATOMS: atom_id res chain seq x y z
N MET A 1 65.14 -23.26 -19.54
CA MET A 1 64.67 -22.33 -18.49
C MET A 1 63.36 -21.73 -19.01
N LYS A 2 62.24 -22.44 -18.81
CA LYS A 2 61.19 -22.11 -17.81
C LYS A 2 60.90 -20.62 -17.76
N ASN A 3 59.72 -20.22 -18.25
CA ASN A 3 58.83 -19.23 -17.65
C ASN A 3 57.51 -19.24 -18.41
N LEU A 4 56.60 -20.11 -17.98
CA LEU A 4 55.21 -20.10 -18.41
C LEU A 4 54.39 -19.69 -17.18
N VAL A 5 54.04 -18.42 -17.13
CA VAL A 5 53.28 -17.82 -16.03
C VAL A 5 51.80 -18.07 -16.31
N TYR A 6 51.23 -19.08 -15.66
CA TYR A 6 49.80 -19.29 -15.62
C TYR A 6 49.18 -18.37 -14.55
N ILE A 7 48.51 -17.31 -15.01
CA ILE A 7 47.59 -16.52 -14.19
C ILE A 7 46.36 -17.39 -13.89
N CYS A 8 46.25 -17.85 -12.64
CA CYS A 8 45.04 -18.46 -12.12
C CYS A 8 44.05 -17.35 -11.78
N ILE A 9 43.03 -17.15 -12.62
CA ILE A 9 41.87 -16.31 -12.31
C ILE A 9 41.05 -17.06 -11.27
N ALA A 10 41.14 -16.61 -10.02
CA ALA A 10 40.27 -17.05 -8.94
C ALA A 10 38.89 -16.38 -9.11
N ILE A 11 37.95 -17.11 -9.70
CA ILE A 11 36.53 -16.71 -9.75
C ILE A 11 35.97 -16.92 -8.34
N PHE A 12 35.91 -15.84 -7.55
CA PHE A 12 35.15 -15.80 -6.32
C PHE A 12 33.65 -15.78 -6.67
N MET A 13 33.05 -16.97 -6.75
CA MET A 13 31.60 -17.14 -6.76
C MET A 13 31.06 -16.81 -5.35
N PHE A 14 30.83 -15.53 -5.06
CA PHE A 14 29.97 -15.15 -3.93
C PHE A 14 28.52 -15.48 -4.29
N SER A 15 28.11 -16.73 -4.03
CA SER A 15 26.70 -17.09 -3.96
C SER A 15 26.14 -16.47 -2.69
N CYS A 16 25.62 -15.24 -2.83
CA CYS A 16 24.84 -14.60 -1.79
C CYS A 16 23.46 -15.25 -1.78
N ASN A 17 23.32 -16.35 -1.05
CA ASN A 17 22.02 -16.96 -0.79
C ASN A 17 21.34 -16.10 0.28
N SER A 18 20.72 -14.98 -0.12
CA SER A 18 19.85 -14.23 0.77
C SER A 18 18.66 -15.13 1.08
N ALA A 19 18.71 -15.79 2.23
CA ALA A 19 17.55 -16.39 2.85
C ALA A 19 16.47 -15.30 2.90
N LYS A 20 15.43 -15.46 2.08
CA LYS A 20 14.28 -14.55 2.07
C LYS A 20 13.62 -14.67 3.43
N ASN A 21 13.98 -13.76 4.34
CA ASN A 21 13.22 -13.54 5.55
C ASN A 21 11.82 -13.18 5.08
N THR A 22 10.90 -14.15 5.14
CA THR A 22 9.51 -13.95 4.74
C THR A 22 8.84 -13.27 5.92
N GLN A 23 9.23 -12.01 6.14
CA GLN A 23 8.61 -11.18 7.15
C GLN A 23 7.15 -11.04 6.72
N LEU A 24 6.24 -11.47 7.59
CA LEU A 24 4.82 -11.48 7.31
C LEU A 24 4.39 -10.03 7.01
N MET A 25 4.00 -9.73 5.77
CA MET A 25 3.67 -8.37 5.34
C MET A 25 2.25 -8.02 5.75
N VAL A 26 2.02 -7.88 7.06
CA VAL A 26 0.70 -7.56 7.61
C VAL A 26 0.51 -6.04 7.61
N PRO A 27 -0.49 -5.49 6.89
CA PRO A 27 -0.78 -4.06 6.93
C PRO A 27 -1.24 -3.62 8.31
N LYS A 28 -0.70 -2.50 8.79
CA LYS A 28 -1.17 -1.84 10.01
C LYS A 28 -2.02 -0.64 9.64
N VAL A 29 -3.32 -0.71 9.91
CA VAL A 29 -4.28 0.34 9.56
C VAL A 29 -3.90 1.68 10.21
N ILE A 30 -3.83 2.72 9.40
CA ILE A 30 -3.68 4.12 9.83
C ILE A 30 -5.08 4.74 9.97
N SER A 31 -5.90 4.58 8.93
CA SER A 31 -7.25 5.11 8.82
C SER A 31 -8.01 4.42 7.71
N GLU A 32 -9.30 4.17 7.92
CA GLU A 32 -10.23 3.65 6.91
C GLU A 32 -11.60 4.32 7.09
N GLY A 33 -12.41 4.34 6.03
CA GLY A 33 -13.76 4.88 6.09
C GLY A 33 -14.24 5.43 4.76
N ASP A 34 -15.12 6.42 4.83
CA ASP A 34 -15.72 7.10 3.68
C ASP A 34 -15.28 8.55 3.62
N LEU A 35 -14.88 9.01 2.44
CA LEU A 35 -14.70 10.42 2.14
C LEU A 35 -16.02 11.03 1.64
N TYR A 36 -16.28 12.27 2.06
CA TYR A 36 -17.43 13.07 1.68
C TYR A 36 -16.97 14.33 0.94
N GLY A 37 -17.88 14.96 0.18
CA GLY A 37 -17.56 16.16 -0.62
C GLY A 37 -18.04 16.11 -2.06
N SER A 38 -18.76 15.06 -2.44
CA SER A 38 -19.41 14.94 -3.75
C SER A 38 -18.47 15.12 -4.97
N GLY A 39 -17.18 14.78 -4.83
CA GLY A 39 -16.18 14.94 -5.90
C GLY A 39 -15.52 16.31 -5.98
N SER A 40 -15.72 17.19 -4.99
CA SER A 40 -14.84 18.34 -4.79
C SER A 40 -13.38 17.92 -4.51
N GLU A 41 -13.22 16.71 -3.97
CA GLU A 41 -11.93 16.05 -3.79
C GLU A 41 -11.52 15.41 -5.13
N VAL A 42 -10.47 15.94 -5.75
CA VAL A 42 -9.89 15.37 -6.96
C VAL A 42 -9.03 14.15 -6.57
N LEU A 43 -9.66 13.14 -5.98
CA LEU A 43 -9.06 11.86 -5.63
C LEU A 43 -9.59 10.80 -6.58
N MET A 44 -8.76 10.47 -7.58
CA MET A 44 -9.03 9.35 -8.47
C MET A 44 -8.96 8.03 -7.70
N SER A 45 -9.82 7.08 -8.08
CA SER A 45 -9.69 5.71 -7.56
C SER A 45 -8.31 5.16 -7.89
N GLN A 46 -7.66 4.56 -6.89
CA GLN A 46 -6.31 4.07 -7.01
C GLN A 46 -6.01 3.01 -5.94
N ASN A 47 -5.13 2.09 -6.28
CA ASN A 47 -4.49 1.15 -5.37
C ASN A 47 -2.99 1.32 -5.56
N THR A 48 -2.30 1.91 -4.59
CA THR A 48 -0.90 2.27 -4.74
C THR A 48 -0.13 2.11 -3.44
N VAL A 49 1.20 2.16 -3.56
CA VAL A 49 2.13 2.20 -2.44
C VAL A 49 2.88 3.52 -2.50
N ILE A 50 2.77 4.31 -1.44
CA ILE A 50 3.53 5.53 -1.25
C ILE A 50 4.79 5.20 -0.43
N ALA A 51 5.95 5.49 -0.99
CA ALA A 51 7.24 5.20 -0.38
C ALA A 51 7.92 6.44 0.23
N THR A 52 7.34 7.63 0.07
CA THR A 52 7.95 8.88 0.53
C THR A 52 7.03 9.73 1.40
N LYS A 53 7.63 10.44 2.36
CA LYS A 53 6.92 11.39 3.23
C LYS A 53 6.27 12.54 2.46
N THR A 54 6.87 12.95 1.34
CA THR A 54 6.35 14.04 0.50
C THR A 54 5.04 13.65 -0.17
N GLU A 55 5.01 12.52 -0.88
CA GLU A 55 3.81 11.99 -1.54
C GLU A 55 2.69 11.72 -0.51
N TRP A 56 3.06 11.21 0.66
CA TRP A 56 2.11 10.99 1.75
C TRP A 56 1.46 12.29 2.21
N LYS A 57 2.26 13.33 2.47
CA LYS A 57 1.73 14.64 2.87
C LYS A 57 0.84 15.28 1.79
N GLU A 58 1.17 15.11 0.52
CA GLU A 58 0.34 15.58 -0.59
C GLU A 58 -1.00 14.86 -0.65
N LEU A 59 -1.01 13.54 -0.46
CA LEU A 59 -2.26 12.77 -0.37
C LEU A 59 -3.10 13.22 0.81
N VAL A 60 -2.50 13.33 2.01
CA VAL A 60 -3.23 13.71 3.21
C VAL A 60 -3.78 15.13 3.12
N ALA A 61 -3.06 16.06 2.50
CA ALA A 61 -3.56 17.41 2.26
C ALA A 61 -4.85 17.40 1.44
N LYS A 62 -4.97 16.49 0.45
CA LYS A 62 -6.19 16.32 -0.35
C LYS A 62 -7.33 15.72 0.47
N ILE A 63 -7.06 14.66 1.24
CA ILE A 63 -8.05 13.98 2.09
C ILE A 63 -8.59 14.91 3.18
N ASN A 64 -7.71 15.64 3.86
CA ASN A 64 -8.08 16.50 4.98
C ASN A 64 -8.72 17.83 4.54
N ALA A 65 -8.62 18.21 3.26
CA ALA A 65 -9.21 19.44 2.75
C ALA A 65 -10.73 19.51 2.97
N THR A 66 -11.43 18.36 2.91
CA THR A 66 -12.89 18.30 3.10
C THR A 66 -13.28 17.52 4.35
N ASN A 67 -12.54 16.47 4.72
CA ASN A 67 -13.01 15.50 5.72
C ASN A 67 -12.31 15.60 7.09
N GLN A 68 -11.18 16.31 7.21
CA GLN A 68 -10.35 16.35 8.43
C GLN A 68 -10.07 14.95 9.05
N THR A 69 -9.92 13.95 8.18
CA THR A 69 -9.88 12.53 8.52
C THR A 69 -8.66 12.11 9.34
N LEU A 70 -7.49 12.67 9.03
CA LEU A 70 -6.20 12.27 9.61
C LEU A 70 -5.67 13.33 10.56
N THR A 71 -5.31 12.92 11.77
CA THR A 71 -4.64 13.78 12.76
C THR A 71 -3.17 14.01 12.42
N LYS A 72 -2.58 15.11 12.92
CA LYS A 72 -1.15 15.39 12.75
C LYS A 72 -0.28 14.24 13.28
N ASP A 73 -0.64 13.66 14.41
CA ASP A 73 0.12 12.57 15.03
C ASP A 73 0.11 11.31 14.17
N GLN A 74 -1.03 10.95 13.55
CA GLN A 74 -1.10 9.85 12.57
C GLN A 74 -0.23 10.11 11.35
N ILE A 75 -0.16 11.37 10.89
CA ILE A 75 0.63 11.76 9.71
C ILE A 75 2.14 11.66 9.99
N ASP A 76 2.56 12.11 11.18
CA ASP A 76 3.97 12.22 11.53
C ASP A 76 4.54 10.93 12.16
N ALA A 77 3.70 9.97 12.55
CA ALA A 77 4.13 8.70 13.17
C ALA A 77 4.78 7.68 12.21
N ILE A 78 4.68 7.89 10.89
CA ILE A 78 5.19 6.95 9.88
C ILE A 78 6.68 7.18 9.64
N ASP A 79 7.48 6.13 9.80
CA ASP A 79 8.91 6.16 9.46
C ASP A 79 9.12 5.64 8.04
N PHE A 80 9.31 6.54 7.07
CA PHE A 80 9.49 6.17 5.66
C PHE A 80 10.85 5.52 5.34
N ASP A 81 11.78 5.46 6.29
CA ASP A 81 12.99 4.67 6.12
C ASP A 81 12.70 3.17 6.31
N GLU A 82 11.76 2.83 7.18
CA GLU A 82 11.40 1.45 7.55
C GLU A 82 10.03 0.99 7.00
N GLU A 83 9.15 1.93 6.67
CA GLU A 83 7.76 1.67 6.27
C GLU A 83 7.42 2.28 4.90
N SER A 84 6.33 1.79 4.32
CA SER A 84 5.63 2.38 3.17
C SER A 84 4.14 2.36 3.43
N VAL A 85 3.37 3.16 2.70
CA VAL A 85 1.92 3.30 2.93
C VAL A 85 1.15 2.69 1.77
N ILE A 86 0.31 1.72 2.06
CA ILE A 86 -0.73 1.26 1.13
C ILE A 86 -1.87 2.28 1.14
N VAL A 87 -2.29 2.66 -0.06
CA VAL A 87 -3.41 3.56 -0.30
C VAL A 87 -4.40 2.86 -1.21
N LEU A 88 -5.59 2.57 -0.69
CA LEU A 88 -6.74 2.14 -1.49
C LEU A 88 -7.79 3.26 -1.45
N ILE A 89 -8.18 3.75 -2.62
CA ILE A 89 -9.28 4.70 -2.80
C ILE A 89 -10.23 4.08 -3.83
N ASP A 90 -11.45 3.78 -3.41
CA ASP A 90 -12.46 3.25 -4.30
C ASP A 90 -13.04 4.35 -5.20
N GLN A 91 -13.87 3.94 -6.16
CA GLN A 91 -14.71 4.87 -6.89
C GLN A 91 -15.76 5.52 -5.98
N GLN A 92 -16.32 6.63 -6.45
CA GLN A 92 -17.46 7.27 -5.79
C GLN A 92 -18.69 6.36 -5.82
N ARG A 93 -19.44 6.37 -4.72
CA ARG A 93 -20.65 5.58 -4.51
C ARG A 93 -21.81 6.53 -4.22
N ASN A 94 -22.97 6.31 -4.84
CA ASN A 94 -24.16 7.15 -4.66
C ASN A 94 -24.92 6.85 -3.35
N THR A 95 -24.47 5.85 -2.59
CA THR A 95 -25.02 5.47 -1.30
C THR A 95 -23.89 5.25 -0.31
N GLY A 96 -24.20 5.34 0.98
CA GLY A 96 -23.27 4.98 2.05
C GLY A 96 -23.27 3.48 2.34
N GLY A 97 -22.34 3.04 3.20
CA GLY A 97 -22.24 1.65 3.66
C GLY A 97 -21.38 0.74 2.77
N HIS A 98 -20.59 1.33 1.88
CA HIS A 98 -19.57 0.61 1.11
C HIS A 98 -18.26 0.60 1.90
N LYS A 99 -17.44 -0.43 1.71
CA LYS A 99 -16.10 -0.51 2.30
C LYS A 99 -15.10 -1.00 1.26
N ILE A 100 -13.87 -0.55 1.36
CA ILE A 100 -12.70 -1.14 0.71
C ILE A 100 -11.68 -1.48 1.80
N GLU A 101 -11.09 -2.67 1.74
CA GLU A 101 -10.10 -3.12 2.72
C GLU A 101 -9.12 -4.13 2.10
N ILE A 102 -8.01 -4.38 2.78
CA ILE A 102 -7.14 -5.51 2.45
C ILE A 102 -7.68 -6.78 3.11
N GLY A 103 -7.86 -7.81 2.29
CA GLY A 103 -8.15 -9.17 2.69
C GLY A 103 -6.88 -10.00 2.91
N GLU A 104 -6.76 -11.11 2.20
CA GLU A 104 -5.59 -11.98 2.30
C GLU A 104 -4.34 -11.29 1.73
N THR A 105 -3.21 -11.49 2.40
CA THR A 105 -1.89 -11.09 1.90
C THR A 105 -1.03 -12.34 1.75
N TYR A 106 -0.43 -12.52 0.60
CA TYR A 106 0.41 -13.68 0.32
C TYR A 106 1.58 -13.32 -0.59
N SER A 107 2.61 -14.15 -0.61
CA SER A 107 3.77 -13.97 -1.47
C SER A 107 3.92 -15.15 -2.42
N GLN A 108 4.11 -14.87 -3.70
CA GLN A 108 4.34 -15.89 -4.71
C GLN A 108 5.35 -15.37 -5.73
N ASN A 109 6.34 -16.20 -6.08
CA ASN A 109 7.37 -15.87 -7.07
C ASN A 109 8.15 -14.56 -6.81
N GLY A 110 8.23 -14.11 -5.55
CA GLY A 110 8.90 -12.87 -5.18
C GLY A 110 8.02 -11.62 -5.21
N ILE A 111 6.75 -11.75 -5.60
CA ILE A 111 5.74 -10.70 -5.60
C ILE A 111 4.90 -10.84 -4.32
N VAL A 112 4.57 -9.73 -3.67
CA VAL A 112 3.60 -9.67 -2.58
C VAL A 112 2.25 -9.24 -3.15
N TYR A 113 1.23 -10.05 -2.89
CA TYR A 113 -0.13 -9.80 -3.31
C TYR A 113 -0.96 -9.33 -2.14
N PHE A 114 -1.62 -8.19 -2.31
CA PHE A 114 -2.68 -7.72 -1.42
C PHE A 114 -4.02 -7.91 -2.11
N THR A 115 -4.84 -8.81 -1.58
CA THR A 115 -6.21 -8.98 -2.07
C THR A 115 -7.08 -7.83 -1.55
N ILE A 116 -7.77 -7.13 -2.45
CA ILE A 116 -8.70 -6.05 -2.15
C ILE A 116 -10.09 -6.64 -2.01
N LYS A 117 -10.72 -6.38 -0.87
CA LYS A 117 -12.12 -6.72 -0.62
C LYS A 117 -12.95 -5.45 -0.68
N LYS A 118 -14.06 -5.50 -1.41
CA LYS A 118 -15.06 -4.43 -1.46
C LYS A 118 -16.39 -4.96 -0.95
N THR A 119 -16.95 -4.32 0.06
CA THR A 119 -18.27 -4.66 0.58
C THR A 119 -19.28 -3.57 0.24
N HIS A 120 -20.54 -3.96 0.12
CA HIS A 120 -21.65 -3.08 -0.23
C HIS A 120 -22.72 -3.23 0.86
N PRO A 121 -23.55 -2.20 1.09
CA PRO A 121 -24.60 -2.27 2.10
C PRO A 121 -25.64 -3.35 1.73
N GLU A 122 -26.07 -4.14 2.71
CA GLU A 122 -27.20 -5.05 2.54
C GLU A 122 -28.52 -4.32 2.82
N GLY A 123 -29.48 -4.40 1.89
CA GLY A 123 -30.80 -3.79 2.07
C GLY A 123 -30.85 -2.29 1.78
N MET A 124 -31.65 -1.54 2.55
CA MET A 124 -31.80 -0.09 2.34
C MET A 124 -30.53 0.65 2.75
N ALA A 125 -29.91 1.34 1.80
CA ALA A 125 -28.73 2.17 2.03
C ALA A 125 -29.10 3.66 2.11
N THR A 126 -28.32 4.43 2.88
CA THR A 126 -28.47 5.88 2.94
C THR A 126 -28.09 6.52 1.59
N SER A 127 -28.95 7.38 1.06
CA SER A 127 -28.69 8.13 -0.19
C SER A 127 -27.75 9.31 0.06
N VAL A 128 -26.48 9.00 0.33
CA VAL A 128 -25.38 9.96 0.50
C VAL A 128 -24.23 9.52 -0.40
N MET A 129 -23.63 10.47 -1.13
CA MET A 129 -22.48 10.17 -1.98
C MET A 129 -21.22 10.05 -1.12
N THR A 130 -20.53 8.92 -1.21
CA THR A 130 -19.30 8.62 -0.46
C THR A 130 -18.20 8.10 -1.37
N GLN A 131 -16.97 8.07 -0.86
CA GLN A 131 -15.85 7.40 -1.52
C GLN A 131 -15.05 6.61 -0.48
N PRO A 132 -15.23 5.27 -0.43
CA PRO A 132 -14.50 4.42 0.51
C PRO A 132 -12.99 4.49 0.31
N TYR A 133 -12.24 4.47 1.41
CA TYR A 133 -10.78 4.47 1.39
C TYR A 133 -10.20 3.61 2.53
N TYR A 134 -8.96 3.15 2.34
CA TYR A 134 -8.19 2.39 3.31
C TYR A 134 -6.72 2.76 3.22
N LEU A 135 -6.13 3.16 4.34
CA LEU A 135 -4.72 3.55 4.48
C LEU A 135 -4.07 2.67 5.55
N ALA A 136 -2.93 2.07 5.22
CA ALA A 136 -2.19 1.23 6.15
C ALA A 136 -0.68 1.33 5.91
N THR A 137 0.14 1.19 6.95
CA THR A 137 1.58 1.00 6.80
C THR A 137 1.92 -0.47 6.55
N ILE A 138 3.01 -0.69 5.82
CA ILE A 138 3.67 -1.98 5.64
C ILE A 138 5.17 -1.81 5.83
N PRO A 139 5.91 -2.86 6.25
CA PRO A 139 7.36 -2.84 6.19
C PRO A 139 7.85 -2.55 4.78
N LYS A 140 8.86 -1.71 4.65
CA LYS A 140 9.47 -1.37 3.38
C LYS A 140 10.05 -2.62 2.73
N THR A 141 9.83 -2.77 1.43
CA THR A 141 10.26 -3.96 0.70
C THR A 141 10.85 -3.61 -0.65
N LYS A 142 11.70 -4.51 -1.15
CA LYS A 142 12.18 -4.51 -2.54
C LYS A 142 11.40 -5.48 -3.42
N GLN A 143 10.49 -6.25 -2.82
CA GLN A 143 9.59 -7.12 -3.57
C GLN A 143 8.59 -6.28 -4.35
N GLU A 144 8.25 -6.75 -5.54
CA GLU A 144 7.15 -6.17 -6.29
C GLU A 144 5.84 -6.36 -5.52
N ILE A 145 4.99 -5.35 -5.54
CA ILE A 145 3.68 -5.36 -4.88
C ILE A 145 2.61 -5.31 -5.96
N GLU A 146 1.67 -6.25 -5.89
CA GLU A 146 0.50 -6.29 -6.75
C GLU A 146 -0.79 -6.30 -5.93
N PHE A 147 -1.82 -5.64 -6.46
CA PHE A 147 -3.16 -5.64 -5.90
C PHE A 147 -4.08 -6.51 -6.75
N LYS A 148 -4.86 -7.38 -6.11
CA LYS A 148 -5.83 -8.25 -6.78
C LYS A 148 -7.20 -8.05 -6.17
N GLU A 149 -8.25 -7.93 -6.97
CA GLU A 149 -9.61 -7.96 -6.41
C GLU A 149 -9.91 -9.39 -5.91
N ALA A 150 -10.57 -9.50 -4.77
CA ALA A 150 -11.08 -10.79 -4.29
C ALA A 150 -12.09 -11.36 -5.30
N GLU A 151 -11.95 -12.66 -5.60
CA GLU A 151 -12.95 -13.41 -6.39
C GLU A 151 -14.29 -13.57 -5.65
#